data_AF-A0A3T0KRS3-F1
#
_entry.id   AF-A0A3T0KRS3-F1
#
_cell.length_a   1.000
_cell.length_b   1.000
_cell.length_c   1.000
_cell.angle_alpha   90.00
_cell.angle_beta   90.00
_cell.angle_gamma   90.00
#
_symmetry.space_group_name_H-M   'P 1'
#
loop_
_entity.id
_entity.type
_entity.pdbx_description
1 polymer ?
#
loop_
_entity_poly.entity_id
_entity_poly.type
_entity_poly.pdbx_seq_one_letter_code
_entity_poly.pdbx_strand_id
1 'polypeptide(L)' 'MMEGVLRHCTDMEIDRNYVDTHGQSVVAFAFCHLLGFKLMPRFKNIGSQKLYRPEAGMNERSILTYSLF' A
#
# COMPACT_ATOMS: atom_id res chain seq x y z
N MET A 1 -8.38 1.22 -10.72
CA MET A 1 -8.00 0.55 -9.46
C MET A 1 -9.07 0.72 -8.40
N MET A 2 -9.28 1.92 -7.84
CA MET A 2 -10.24 2.11 -6.74
C MET A 2 -11.70 1.87 -7.10
N GLU A 3 -12.12 2.22 -8.31
CA GLU A 3 -13.50 1.96 -8.76
C GLU A 3 -13.87 0.47 -8.66
N GLY A 4 -12.93 -0.43 -8.98
CA GLY A 4 -13.14 -1.87 -8.86
C GLY A 4 -13.21 -2.35 -7.41
N VAL A 5 -12.57 -1.65 -6.47
CA VAL A 5 -12.65 -1.96 -5.03
C VAL A 5 -13.89 -1.36 -4.38
N LEU A 6 -14.41 -0.26 -4.90
CA LEU A 6 -15.61 0.41 -4.37
C LEU A 6 -16.90 -0.10 -5.01
N ARG A 7 -16.84 -0.65 -6.23
CA ARG A 7 -18.00 -1.10 -7.01
C ARG A 7 -17.79 -2.52 -7.55
N HIS A 8 -17.38 -3.46 -6.70
CA HIS A 8 -17.16 -4.86 -7.11
C HIS A 8 -18.45 -5.69 -7.24
N CYS A 9 -19.63 -5.12 -6.97
CA CYS A 9 -20.93 -5.80 -7.11
C CYS A 9 -20.94 -7.22 -6.49
N THR A 10 -20.31 -7.39 -5.33
CA THR A 10 -20.15 -8.67 -4.64
C THR A 10 -20.29 -8.43 -3.14
N ASP A 11 -20.84 -9.39 -2.41
CA ASP A 11 -21.00 -9.30 -0.95
C ASP A 11 -19.73 -9.69 -0.17
N MET A 12 -18.66 -10.10 -0.86
CA MET A 12 -17.37 -10.44 -0.24
C MET A 12 -16.64 -9.18 0.22
N GLU A 13 -16.16 -9.20 1.46
CA GLU A 13 -15.26 -8.17 1.96
C GLU A 13 -13.87 -8.26 1.30
N ILE A 14 -13.36 -7.12 0.86
CA ILE A 14 -12.02 -7.03 0.25
C ILE A 14 -10.98 -6.85 1.36
N ASP A 15 -10.21 -7.90 1.64
CA ASP A 15 -9.06 -7.84 2.57
C ASP A 15 -7.81 -7.23 1.90
N ARG A 16 -7.52 -7.66 0.66
CA ARG A 16 -6.27 -7.32 -0.07
C ARG A 16 -6.53 -6.92 -1.50
N ASN A 17 -5.92 -5.81 -1.91
CA ASN A 17 -5.96 -5.32 -3.29
C ASN A 17 -4.56 -5.28 -3.90
N TYR A 18 -4.36 -6.04 -4.98
CA TYR A 18 -3.07 -6.14 -5.68
C TYR A 18 -2.99 -5.16 -6.83
N VAL A 19 -1.93 -4.36 -6.84
CA VAL A 19 -1.83 -3.25 -7.80
C VAL A 19 -0.46 -3.22 -8.45
N ASP A 20 -0.45 -2.89 -9.73
CA ASP A 20 0.76 -2.82 -10.52
C ASP A 20 1.53 -1.51 -10.27
N THR A 21 2.63 -1.34 -11.00
CA THR A 21 3.52 -0.16 -10.87
C THR A 21 2.76 1.17 -11.07
N HIS A 22 1.69 1.17 -11.88
CA HIS A 22 0.92 2.38 -12.17
C HIS A 22 -0.18 2.65 -11.13
N GLY A 23 -0.59 1.64 -10.35
CA GLY A 23 -1.51 1.80 -9.22
C GLY A 23 -0.87 2.32 -7.93
N GLN A 24 0.46 2.46 -7.87
CA GLN A 24 1.19 2.94 -6.70
C GLN A 24 1.10 4.47 -6.57
N SER A 25 0.07 4.96 -5.89
CA SER A 25 -0.04 6.39 -5.57
C SER A 25 -0.22 6.62 -4.07
N VAL A 26 0.30 7.75 -3.58
CA VAL A 26 0.12 8.18 -2.17
C VAL A 26 -1.37 8.30 -1.84
N VAL A 27 -2.15 8.84 -2.78
CA VAL A 27 -3.61 8.96 -2.65
C VAL A 27 -4.25 7.59 -2.48
N ALA A 28 -3.89 6.60 -3.31
CA ALA A 28 -4.40 5.24 -3.17
C ALA A 28 -4.04 4.63 -1.81
N PHE A 29 -2.82 4.81 -1.33
CA PHE A 29 -2.40 4.35 0.01
C PHE A 29 -3.26 4.95 1.12
N ALA A 30 -3.48 6.27 1.09
CA ALA A 30 -4.29 6.96 2.09
C ALA A 30 -5.73 6.44 2.11
N PHE A 31 -6.35 6.26 0.94
CA PHE A 31 -7.71 5.71 0.87
C PHE A 31 -7.78 4.25 1.31
N CYS A 32 -6.80 3.41 0.97
CA CYS A 32 -6.76 2.02 1.44
C CYS A 32 -6.70 1.97 2.97
N HIS A 33 -5.88 2.83 3.58
CA HIS A 33 -5.79 2.97 5.02
C HIS A 33 -7.11 3.43 5.65
N LEU A 34 -7.78 4.42 5.06
CA LEU A 34 -9.06 4.93 5.55
C LEU A 34 -10.21 3.92 5.43
N LEU A 35 -10.20 3.13 4.35
CA LEU A 35 -11.26 2.16 4.04
C LEU A 35 -11.00 0.77 4.63
N GLY A 36 -9.85 0.57 5.29
CA GLY A 36 -9.56 -0.64 6.07
C GLY A 36 -9.09 -1.85 5.27
N PHE A 37 -8.71 -1.69 3.99
CA PHE A 37 -8.19 -2.80 3.18
C PHE A 37 -6.71 -2.61 2.84
N LYS A 38 -5.99 -3.73 2.72
CA LYS A 38 -4.54 -3.72 2.53
C LYS A 38 -4.19 -3.52 1.07
N LEU A 39 -3.47 -2.44 0.77
CA LEU A 39 -2.88 -2.23 -0.54
C LEU A 39 -1.61 -3.08 -0.67
N MET A 40 -1.54 -3.90 -1.70
CA MET A 40 -0.38 -4.73 -2.04
C MET A 40 0.23 -4.25 -3.35
N PRO A 41 1.00 -3.14 -3.33
CA PRO A 41 1.53 -2.54 -4.53
C PRO A 41 2.82 -3.23 -4.98
N ARG A 42 2.97 -3.49 -6.29
CA ARG A 42 4.17 -4.12 -6.84
C ARG A 42 5.30 -3.11 -7.06
N PHE A 43 6.21 -2.99 -6.08
CA PHE A 43 7.34 -2.06 -6.19
C PHE A 43 8.35 -2.55 -7.23
N LYS A 44 8.43 -1.84 -8.36
CA LYS A 44 9.49 -2.08 -9.34
C LYS A 44 10.80 -1.54 -8.79
N ASN A 45 11.84 -2.37 -8.84
CA ASN A 45 13.20 -2.03 -8.43
C ASN A 45 13.30 -1.49 -6.99
N ILE A 46 12.71 -2.19 -6.02
CA ILE A 46 12.71 -1.78 -4.61
C ILE A 46 14.11 -1.45 -4.07
N GLY A 47 15.15 -2.14 -4.57
CA GLY A 47 16.55 -1.89 -4.20
C GLY A 47 17.11 -0.55 -4.70
N SER A 48 16.50 0.07 -5.72
CA SER A 48 16.89 1.41 -6.20
C SER A 48 16.02 2.52 -5.64
N GLN A 49 14.94 2.21 -4.91
CA GLN A 49 14.07 3.23 -4.36
C GLN A 49 14.65 3.77 -3.05
N LYS A 50 14.67 5.10 -2.90
CA LYS A 50 15.07 5.73 -1.65
C LYS A 50 13.90 5.66 -0.67
N LEU A 51 13.98 4.76 0.30
CA LEU A 51 13.01 4.69 1.39
C LEU A 51 13.25 5.84 2.36
N TYR A 52 12.21 6.64 2.61
CA TYR A 52 12.26 7.71 3.60
C TYR A 52 11.93 7.14 4.98
N ARG A 53 12.70 7.56 5.99
CA ARG A 53 12.48 7.14 7.38
C ARG A 53 11.41 8.05 7.99
N PRO A 54 10.32 7.51 8.57
CA PRO A 54 9.28 8.31 9.20
C PRO A 54 9.83 9.20 10.33
N GLU A 55 10.82 8.68 11.08
CA GLU A 55 11.46 9.37 12.20
C GLU A 55 12.99 9.26 12.18
N ALA A 56 13.66 10.30 12.66
CA ALA A 56 15.10 10.31 12.85
C ALA A 56 15.50 9.30 13.94
N GLY A 57 16.15 8.20 13.54
CA GLY A 57 16.58 7.13 14.47
C GLY A 57 15.97 5.75 14.21
N MET A 58 14.95 5.62 13.33
CA MET A 58 14.32 4.33 13.00
C MET A 58 15.18 3.37 12.17
N ASN A 59 15.84 2.38 12.78
CA ASN A 59 16.72 1.44 12.09
C ASN A 59 16.01 0.67 10.96
N GLU A 60 16.74 0.22 9.95
CA GLU A 60 16.21 -0.48 8.75
C GLU A 60 15.25 -1.66 9.04
N ARG A 61 15.40 -2.33 10.19
CA ARG A 61 14.45 -3.37 10.64
C ARG A 61 13.06 -2.82 11.01
N SER A 62 12.97 -1.59 11.51
CA SER A 62 11.71 -0.96 11.89
C SER A 62 10.89 -0.49 10.68
N ILE A 63 11.54 -0.13 9.58
CA ILE A 63 10.87 0.29 8.34
C ILE A 63 10.01 -0.85 7.77
N LEU A 64 10.50 -2.09 7.85
CA LEU A 64 9.74 -3.28 7.42
C LEU A 64 8.46 -3.50 8.24
N THR A 65 8.47 -3.13 9.52
CA THR A 65 7.28 -3.22 10.38
C THR A 65 6.22 -2.22 9.98
N TYR A 66 6.60 -1.00 9.61
CA TYR A 66 5.64 0.04 9.17
C TYR A 66 5.16 -0.12 7.72
N SER A 67 5.89 -0.84 6.86
CA SER A 67 5.39 -1.23 5.52
C SER A 67 4.39 -2.39 5.54
N LEU A 68 4.12 -3.00 6.71
CA LEU A 68 3.18 -4.12 6.88
C LEU A 68 1.85 -3.73 7.54
N PHE A 69 1.70 -2.44 7.91
CA PHE A 69 0.43 -1.84 8.34
C PHE A 69 -0.09 -0.91 7.24
#